data_AF-A0A0E0DE87-F1
#
_entry.id   AF-A0A0E0DE87-F1
#
_cell.length_a   1.000
_cell.length_b   1.000
_cell.length_c   1.000
_cell.angle_alpha   90.00
_cell.angle_beta   90.00
_cell.angle_gamma   90.00
#
_symmetry.space_group_name_H-M   'P 1'
#
loop_
_entity.id
_entity.type
_entity.pdbx_description
1 polymer ?
#
loop_
_entity_poly.entity_id
_entity_poly.type
_entity_poly.pdbx_seq_one_letter_code
_entity_poly.pdbx_strand_id
1 'polypeptide(L)' 'MDQRGGCSTFQRHTHHHSRRAAANDGPQHVLMLQVVANFSASWCGPCRVIAPIYTEMSKTYPQLMFLTIDMLMT' A
#
# COMPACT_ATOMS: atom_id res chain seq x y z
N MET A 1 -26.75 37.91 -33.86
CA MET A 1 -26.86 39.23 -33.20
C MET A 1 -26.90 39.02 -31.70
N ASP A 2 -25.97 39.65 -31.02
CA ASP A 2 -25.67 39.61 -29.59
C ASP A 2 -26.77 39.99 -28.62
N GLN A 3 -26.70 39.43 -27.41
CA GLN A 3 -26.82 40.20 -26.17
C GLN A 3 -25.56 39.94 -25.31
N ARG A 4 -24.45 40.56 -25.73
CA ARG A 4 -23.28 40.87 -24.90
C ARG A 4 -23.67 41.96 -23.89
N GLY A 5 -23.50 41.68 -22.60
CA GLY A 5 -23.47 42.68 -21.54
C GLY A 5 -23.56 42.01 -20.16
N GLY A 6 -22.50 41.92 -19.36
CA GLY A 6 -21.15 42.45 -19.50
C GLY A 6 -20.28 42.00 -18.33
N CYS A 7 -19.08 42.59 -18.30
CA CYS A 7 -18.09 42.59 -17.22
C CYS A 7 -17.36 41.26 -16.94
N SER A 8 -16.38 41.02 -17.81
CA SER A 8 -15.03 40.53 -17.52
C SER A 8 -14.67 40.13 -16.08
N THR A 9 -13.98 38.99 -16.00
CA THR A 9 -13.14 38.52 -14.89
C THR A 9 -13.87 37.74 -13.79
N PHE A 10 -14.41 36.58 -14.18
CA PHE A 10 -14.40 35.47 -13.24
C PHE A 10 -13.82 34.23 -13.93
N GLN A 11 -12.55 34.37 -14.28
CA GLN A 11 -11.60 33.32 -14.58
C GLN A 11 -11.48 32.41 -13.36
N ARG A 12 -12.47 31.55 -13.09
CA ARG A 12 -12.25 30.44 -12.14
C ARG A 12 -11.45 29.41 -12.91
N HIS A 13 -10.13 29.61 -12.86
CA HIS A 13 -9.10 28.79 -13.45
C HIS A 13 -9.52 27.33 -13.51
N THR A 14 -9.75 26.83 -14.74
CA THR A 14 -9.45 25.45 -15.09
C THR A 14 -7.95 25.25 -14.85
N HIS A 15 -7.56 25.07 -13.58
CA HIS A 15 -6.33 24.36 -13.27
C HIS A 15 -6.58 22.91 -13.62
N HIS A 16 -6.48 22.64 -14.92
CA HIS A 16 -6.05 21.37 -15.45
C HIS A 16 -4.73 21.07 -14.73
N HIS A 17 -4.77 20.36 -13.60
CA HIS A 17 -3.56 19.69 -13.10
C HIS A 17 -3.35 18.45 -13.97
N SER A 18 -3.19 18.69 -15.27
CA SER A 18 -2.58 17.77 -16.21
C SER A 18 -1.09 17.77 -15.87
N ARG A 19 -0.71 16.99 -14.86
CA ARG A 19 0.65 16.45 -14.78
C ARG A 19 0.55 14.96 -15.03
N ARG A 20 0.44 14.62 -16.32
CA ARG A 20 0.98 13.35 -16.80
C ARG A 20 2.50 13.40 -16.68
N ALA A 21 3.06 12.22 -16.38
CA ALA A 21 4.46 11.81 -16.50
C ALA A 21 5.44 12.36 -15.44
N ALA A 22 5.58 11.60 -14.35
CA ALA A 22 6.92 11.23 -13.90
C ALA A 22 7.24 9.86 -14.51
N ALA A 23 7.64 9.88 -15.79
CA ALA A 23 8.32 8.76 -16.43
C ALA A 23 9.81 8.89 -16.12
N ASN A 24 10.23 8.44 -14.94
CA ASN A 24 11.62 8.13 -14.58
C ASN A 24 11.60 7.25 -13.33
N ASP A 25 11.82 5.94 -13.48
CA ASP A 25 12.92 5.26 -12.78
C ASP A 25 13.05 3.80 -13.26
N GLY A 26 14.01 3.55 -14.15
CA GLY A 26 14.61 2.24 -14.45
C GLY A 26 13.70 1.09 -14.93
N PRO A 27 14.29 -0.08 -15.24
CA PRO A 27 13.54 -1.32 -15.07
C PRO A 27 13.23 -1.41 -13.58
N GLN A 28 11.97 -1.27 -13.21
CA GLN A 28 11.50 -1.68 -11.90
C GLN A 28 11.66 -3.21 -11.79
N HIS A 29 12.89 -3.68 -11.61
CA HIS A 29 13.14 -4.82 -10.72
C HIS A 29 12.90 -4.32 -9.30
N VAL A 30 11.70 -3.82 -9.04
CA VAL A 30 11.16 -3.80 -7.69
C VAL A 30 11.05 -5.28 -7.38
N LEU A 31 12.02 -5.81 -6.66
CA LEU A 31 11.81 -7.01 -5.87
C LEU A 31 10.67 -6.61 -4.94
N MET A 32 9.43 -6.80 -5.39
CA MET A 32 8.21 -6.56 -4.63
C MET A 32 8.22 -7.62 -3.52
N LEU A 33 9.02 -7.34 -2.50
CA LEU A 33 9.10 -8.13 -1.29
C LEU A 33 7.85 -7.81 -0.51
N GLN A 34 6.81 -8.58 -0.79
CA GLN A 34 5.61 -8.58 0.01
C GLN A 34 5.96 -9.20 1.37
N VAL A 35 5.80 -8.41 2.42
CA VAL A 35 6.10 -8.80 3.79
C VAL A 35 4.80 -9.17 4.51
N VAL A 36 4.78 -10.33 5.14
CA VAL A 36 3.65 -10.81 5.95
C VAL A 36 4.07 -10.80 7.41
N ALA A 37 3.50 -9.89 8.20
CA ALA A 37 3.74 -9.81 9.64
C ALA A 37 2.68 -10.61 10.42
N ASN A 38 3.12 -11.46 11.34
CA ASN A 38 2.29 -12.21 12.27
C ASN A 38 2.51 -11.68 13.70
N PHE A 39 1.46 -11.15 14.32
CA PHE A 39 1.48 -10.73 15.71
C PHE A 39 0.95 -11.89 16.57
N SER A 40 1.83 -12.57 17.28
CA SER A 40 1.50 -13.73 18.12
C SER A 40 1.66 -13.40 19.59
N ALA A 41 0.89 -14.07 20.45
CA ALA A 41 1.04 -13.98 21.90
C ALA A 41 0.91 -15.37 22.52
N SER A 42 1.70 -15.65 23.55
CA SER A 42 1.72 -16.96 24.22
C SER A 42 0.39 -17.35 24.88
N TRP A 43 -0.41 -16.36 25.29
CA TRP A 43 -1.73 -16.52 25.92
C TRP A 43 -2.89 -16.49 24.92
N CYS A 44 -2.62 -16.24 23.63
CA CYS A 44 -3.65 -16.17 22.59
C CYS A 44 -3.96 -17.58 22.06
N GLY A 45 -5.11 -18.13 22.47
CA GLY A 45 -5.61 -19.43 21.99
C GLY A 45 -5.69 -19.54 20.46
N PRO A 46 -6.33 -18.59 19.75
CA PRO A 46 -6.42 -18.61 18.29
C PRO A 46 -5.07 -18.54 17.56
N CYS A 47 -4.09 -17.83 18.15
CA CYS A 47 -2.75 -17.69 17.58
C CYS A 47 -2.03 -19.03 17.49
N ARG A 48 -2.30 -19.95 18.43
CA ARG A 48 -1.74 -21.31 18.46
C ARG A 48 -2.23 -22.18 17.29
N VAL A 49 -3.44 -21.92 16.79
CA VAL A 49 -4.02 -22.62 15.65
C VAL A 49 -3.44 -22.11 14.32
N ILE A 50 -3.17 -20.81 14.23
CA ILE A 50 -2.66 -20.16 13.02
C ILE A 50 -1.15 -20.34 12.85
N ALA A 51 -0.41 -20.48 13.96
CA ALA A 51 1.05 -20.68 13.95
C ALA A 51 1.55 -21.76 12.97
N PRO A 52 1.04 -23.01 12.96
CA PRO A 52 1.49 -24.02 12.01
C PRO A 52 1.17 -23.65 10.56
N ILE A 53 0.02 -23.02 10.30
CA ILE A 53 -0.39 -22.59 8.95
C ILE A 53 0.58 -21.50 8.44
N TYR A 54 0.95 -20.56 9.30
CA TYR A 54 1.92 -19.51 8.98
C TYR A 54 3.31 -20.08 8.65
N THR A 55 3.75 -21.12 9.37
CA THR A 55 5.01 -21.83 9.07
C THR A 55 4.95 -22.61 7.75
N GLU A 56 3.82 -23.20 7.39
CA GLU A 56 3.70 -23.88 6.09
C GLU A 56 3.64 -22.88 4.93
N MET A 57 3.01 -21.72 5.13
CA MET A 57 3.01 -20.62 4.17
C MET A 57 4.42 -20.08 3.93
N SER A 58 5.27 -20.00 4.96
CA SER A 58 6.65 -19.51 4.79
C SER A 58 7.53 -20.43 3.95
N LYS A 59 7.29 -21.74 4.01
CA LYS A 59 7.96 -22.73 3.15
C LYS A 59 7.45 -22.68 1.71
N THR A 60 6.14 -22.47 1.55
CA THR A 60 5.48 -22.47 0.23
C THR A 60 5.82 -21.22 -0.58
N TYR A 61 6.06 -20.09 0.10
CA TYR A 61 6.29 -18.80 -0.55
C TYR A 61 7.65 -18.17 -0.17
N PRO A 62 8.79 -18.72 -0.65
CA PRO A 62 10.12 -18.18 -0.35
C PRO A 62 10.38 -16.78 -0.94
N GLN A 63 9.53 -16.31 -1.85
CA GLN A 63 9.56 -14.96 -2.41
C GLN A 63 8.98 -13.90 -1.45
N LEU A 64 8.29 -14.32 -0.39
CA LEU A 64 7.70 -13.45 0.63
C LEU A 64 8.57 -13.43 1.88
N MET A 65 8.62 -12.28 2.56
CA MET A 65 9.29 -12.19 3.87
C MET A 65 8.27 -12.40 4.99
N PHE A 66 8.50 -13.37 5.85
CA PHE A 66 7.65 -13.69 6.99
C PHE A 66 8.29 -13.16 8.28
N LEU A 67 7.60 -12.24 8.96
CA LEU A 67 8.03 -11.66 10.24
C LEU A 67 7.06 -12.05 11.34
N THR A 68 7.54 -12.65 12.43
CA THR A 68 6.72 -12.89 13.63
C THR A 68 7.12 -11.90 14.72
N ILE A 69 6.13 -11.21 15.29
CA ILE A 69 6.28 -10.25 16.37
C ILE A 69 5.54 -10.82 17.58
N ASP A 70 6.28 -11.12 18.64
CA ASP A 70 5.71 -11.58 19.89
C ASP A 70 5.18 -10.40 20.71
N MET A 71 3.87 -10.28 20.83
CA MET A 71 3.20 -9.36 21.76
C MET A 71 3.14 -9.98 23.17
N LEU A 72 4.30 -10.17 23.77
CA LEU A 72 4.41 -10.40 25.21
C LEU A 72 4.55 -9.01 25.86
N MET A 73 3.53 -8.59 26.61
CA MET A 73 3.63 -7.37 27.43
C MET A 73 4.78 -7.55 28.42
N THR A 74 5.88 -6.84 28.22
CA THR A 74 6.89 -6.52 29.24
C THR A 74 6.59 -5.12 29.76
#